data_AF-A0A4Q7FDN3-F1
#
_entry.id   AF-A0A4Q7FDN3-F1
#
_cell.length_a   1.000
_cell.length_b   1.000
_cell.length_c   1.000
_cell.angle_alpha   90.00
_cell.angle_beta   90.00
_cell.angle_gamma   90.00
#
_symmetry.space_group_name_H-M   'P 1'
#
loop_
_entity.id
_entity.type
_entity.pdbx_description
1 polymer ?
#
loop_
_entity_poly.entity_id
_entity_poly.type
_entity_poly.pdbx_seq_one_letter_code
_entity_poly.pdbx_strand_id
1 'polypeptide(L)' 'MPIRRLLRDSKLEPDEIEILTRAFNHALRSLSLVDRGDPLAEMLARKVIEIGATRVRDPTEISKIAIKELGLSSE' A
#
# COMPACT_ATOMS: atom_id res chain seq x y z
N MET A 1 0.10 -6.76 10.55
CA MET A 1 0.45 -5.89 9.40
C MET A 1 0.38 -6.75 8.14
N PRO A 2 -0.74 -6.73 7.39
CA PRO A 2 -0.94 -7.59 6.22
C PRO A 2 0.15 -7.37 5.16
N ILE A 3 0.54 -6.11 4.92
CA ILE A 3 1.58 -5.79 3.94
C ILE A 3 2.95 -6.39 4.27
N ARG A 4 3.35 -6.46 5.56
CA ARG A 4 4.63 -7.09 5.95
C ARG A 4 4.69 -8.57 5.61
N ARG A 5 3.53 -9.25 5.59
CA ARG A 5 3.44 -10.68 5.25
C ARG A 5 3.60 -10.88 3.75
N LEU A 6 2.97 -10.02 2.95
CA LEU A 6 3.10 -9.99 1.48
C LEU A 6 4.49 -9.57 1.02
N LEU A 7 5.08 -8.57 1.69
CA LEU A 7 6.44 -8.08 1.42
C LEU A 7 7.51 -9.09 1.81
N ARG A 8 7.27 -9.93 2.83
CA ARG A 8 8.23 -10.97 3.24
C ARG A 8 8.37 -12.09 2.21
N ASP A 9 7.31 -12.36 1.45
CA ASP A 9 7.33 -13.32 0.33
C ASP A 9 8.01 -12.72 -0.92
N SER A 10 7.96 -11.39 -1.06
CA SER A 10 8.61 -10.68 -2.15
C SER A 10 10.10 -10.44 -1.84
N LYS A 11 11.01 -10.76 -2.76
CA LYS A 11 12.45 -10.48 -2.64
C LYS A 11 12.78 -8.98 -2.86
N LEU A 12 12.05 -8.10 -2.20
CA LEU A 12 12.24 -6.66 -2.27
C LEU A 12 13.37 -6.24 -1.34
N GLU A 13 14.09 -5.19 -1.71
CA GLU A 13 15.13 -4.61 -0.86
C GLU A 13 14.52 -3.99 0.40
N PRO A 14 15.24 -3.94 1.54
CA PRO A 14 14.73 -3.36 2.78
C PRO A 14 14.30 -1.90 2.62
N ASP A 15 14.94 -1.15 1.73
CA ASP A 15 14.57 0.23 1.39
C ASP A 15 13.18 0.30 0.72
N GLU A 16 12.92 -0.59 -0.24
CA GLU A 16 11.61 -0.68 -0.90
C GLU A 16 10.52 -1.18 0.06
N ILE A 17 10.84 -2.12 0.95
CA ILE A 17 9.93 -2.57 2.00
C ILE A 17 9.51 -1.39 2.88
N GLU A 18 10.43 -0.49 3.23
CA GLU A 18 10.11 0.68 4.04
C GLU A 18 9.25 1.69 3.29
N ILE A 19 9.57 1.99 2.02
CA ILE A 19 8.78 2.87 1.14
C ILE A 19 7.35 2.34 1.02
N LEU A 20 7.18 1.06 0.70
CA LEU A 20 5.86 0.43 0.53
C LEU A 20 5.08 0.37 1.85
N THR A 21 5.77 0.09 2.95
CA THR A 21 5.14 0.12 4.28
C THR A 21 4.65 1.53 4.64
N ARG A 22 5.41 2.58 4.31
CA ARG A 22 5.00 3.97 4.53
C ARG A 22 3.82 4.34 3.65
N ALA A 23 3.86 4.01 2.36
CA ALA A 23 2.77 4.25 1.41
C ALA A 23 1.45 3.63 1.89
N PHE A 24 1.50 2.37 2.34
CA PHE A 24 0.36 1.65 2.86
C PHE A 24 -0.23 2.28 4.13
N ASN A 25 0.62 2.65 5.10
CA ASN A 25 0.15 3.35 6.29
C ASN A 25 -0.45 4.72 5.94
N HIS A 26 0.13 5.42 4.97
CA HIS A 26 -0.40 6.71 4.52
C HIS A 26 -1.78 6.55 3.90
N ALA A 27 -1.99 5.53 3.08
CA ALA A 27 -3.29 5.25 2.48
C ALA A 27 -4.34 4.85 3.51
N LEU A 28 -4.01 3.94 4.45
CA LEU A 28 -4.91 3.58 5.55
C LEU A 28 -5.32 4.80 6.37
N ARG A 29 -4.37 5.69 6.66
CA ARG A 29 -4.63 6.91 7.42
C ARG A 29 -5.51 7.90 6.64
N SER A 30 -5.29 8.03 5.32
CA SER A 30 -6.16 8.85 4.46
C SER A 30 -7.59 8.31 4.39
N LEU A 31 -7.75 7.00 4.42
CA LEU A 31 -9.06 6.34 4.39
C LEU A 31 -9.72 6.23 5.77
N SER A 32 -9.05 6.72 6.84
CA SER A 32 -9.44 6.52 8.23
C SER A 32 -9.76 5.04 8.55
N LEU A 33 -9.08 4.13 7.86
CA LEU A 33 -9.29 2.69 7.98
C LEU A 33 -8.58 2.22 9.25
N VAL A 34 -9.32 2.23 10.36
CA VAL A 34 -8.81 1.78 11.67
C VAL A 34 -8.69 0.25 11.70
N ASP A 35 -9.60 -0.45 10.99
CA ASP A 35 -9.67 -1.89 11.02
C ASP A 35 -8.70 -2.51 10.00
N ARG A 36 -7.60 -3.05 10.54
CA ARG A 36 -6.50 -3.63 9.75
C ARG A 36 -6.77 -5.07 9.33
N GLY A 37 -7.96 -5.60 9.68
CA GLY A 37 -8.46 -6.91 9.29
C GLY A 37 -9.38 -6.89 8.07
N ASP A 38 -9.71 -5.70 7.55
CA ASP A 38 -10.56 -5.60 6.38
C ASP A 38 -9.90 -6.23 5.14
N PRO A 39 -10.68 -6.94 4.31
CA PRO A 39 -10.20 -7.39 3.00
C PRO A 39 -9.69 -6.22 2.14
N LEU A 40 -10.22 -5.02 2.39
CA LEU A 40 -9.74 -3.77 1.79
C LEU A 40 -8.27 -3.49 2.11
N ALA A 41 -7.84 -3.70 3.36
CA ALA A 41 -6.45 -3.52 3.77
C ALA A 41 -5.52 -4.52 3.07
N GLU A 42 -5.98 -5.74 2.80
CA GLU A 42 -5.19 -6.73 2.06
C GLU A 42 -5.10 -6.38 0.56
N MET A 43 -6.20 -5.90 -0.04
CA MET A 43 -6.22 -5.40 -1.42
C MET A 43 -5.31 -4.19 -1.59
N LEU A 44 -5.36 -3.23 -0.66
CA LEU A 44 -4.49 -2.06 -0.63
C LEU A 44 -3.02 -2.46 -0.54
N ALA A 45 -2.69 -3.43 0.32
CA ALA A 45 -1.33 -3.93 0.46
C ALA A 45 -0.80 -4.51 -0.86
N ARG A 46 -1.62 -5.31 -1.56
CA ARG A 46 -1.26 -5.84 -2.88
C ARG A 46 -1.06 -4.73 -3.92
N LYS A 47 -1.99 -3.76 -4.00
CA LYS A 47 -1.85 -2.65 -4.95
C LYS A 47 -0.64 -1.78 -4.71
N VAL A 48 -0.36 -1.44 -3.46
CA VAL A 48 0.85 -0.70 -3.10
C VAL A 48 2.10 -1.42 -3.60
N ILE A 49 2.18 -2.75 -3.46
CA ILE A 49 3.31 -3.55 -3.95
C ILE A 49 3.40 -3.54 -5.48
N GLU A 50 2.27 -3.74 -6.18
CA GLU A 50 2.24 -3.71 -7.65
C GLU A 50 2.66 -2.34 -8.22
N ILE A 51 2.21 -1.24 -7.59
CA ILE A 51 2.55 0.14 -8.00
C ILE A 51 4.01 0.45 -7.67
N GLY A 52 4.51 -0.01 -6.52
CA GLY A 52 5.91 0.08 -6.14
C GLY A 52 6.84 -0.62 -7.14
N ALA A 53 6.42 -1.77 -7.64
CA ALA A 53 7.19 -2.55 -8.61
C ALA A 53 7.28 -1.90 -10.00
N THR A 54 6.40 -0.95 -10.34
CA THR A 54 6.30 -0.34 -11.69
C THR A 54 7.16 0.93 -11.89
N ARG A 55 8.14 1.19 -11.01
CA ARG A 55 9.07 2.36 -10.94
C ARG A 55 8.61 3.55 -10.10
N VAL A 56 7.46 3.50 -9.44
CA VAL A 56 7.08 4.56 -8.50
C VAL A 56 7.80 4.29 -7.18
N ARG A 57 8.74 5.17 -6.80
CA ARG A 57 9.45 5.11 -5.50
C ARG A 57 8.98 6.15 -4.49
N ASP A 58 7.95 6.92 -4.83
CA ASP A 58 7.39 7.89 -3.92
C ASP A 58 6.23 7.27 -3.12
N PRO A 59 6.34 7.17 -1.78
CA PRO A 59 5.31 6.53 -0.97
C PRO A 59 3.97 7.27 -1.02
N THR A 60 4.00 8.59 -1.24
CA THR A 60 2.77 9.40 -1.32
C THR A 60 2.05 9.11 -2.61
N GLU A 61 2.76 9.07 -3.74
CA GLU A 61 2.16 8.77 -5.03
C GLU A 61 1.65 7.33 -5.09
N ILE A 62 2.43 6.36 -4.59
CA ILE A 62 1.97 4.96 -4.48
C ILE A 62 0.64 4.90 -3.69
N SER A 63 0.56 5.62 -2.57
CA SER A 63 -0.66 5.63 -1.74
C SER A 63 -1.87 6.20 -2.47
N LYS A 64 -1.71 7.32 -3.20
CA LYS A 64 -2.78 7.95 -3.98
C LYS A 64 -3.23 7.06 -5.13
N ILE A 65 -2.29 6.48 -5.88
CA ILE A 65 -2.61 5.60 -7.00
C ILE A 65 -3.35 4.37 -6.47
N ALA A 66 -2.91 3.78 -5.34
CA ALA A 66 -3.60 2.64 -4.74
C ALA A 66 -5.03 2.97 -4.32
N ILE A 67 -5.25 4.13 -3.68
CA ILE A 67 -6.59 4.60 -3.30
C ILE A 67 -7.47 4.82 -4.54
N LYS A 68 -6.92 5.45 -5.57
CA LYS A 68 -7.61 5.75 -6.83
C LYS A 68 -8.00 4.47 -7.57
N GLU A 69 -7.08 3.52 -7.70
CA GLU A 69 -7.30 2.22 -8.35
C GLU A 69 -8.34 1.36 -7.62
N LEU A 70 -8.43 1.49 -6.30
CA LEU A 70 -9.46 0.81 -5.51
C LEU A 70 -10.83 1.51 -5.56
N GLY A 71 -10.94 2.66 -6.23
CA GLY A 71 -12.18 3.43 -6.27
C GLY A 71 -12.59 3.98 -4.90
N LEU A 72 -11.64 4.10 -3.96
CA LEU A 72 -11.88 4.62 -2.62
C LEU A 72 -11.84 6.14 -2.55
N SER A 73 -11.43 6.79 -3.65
CA SER A 73 -11.71 8.20 -3.90
C SER A 73 -13.19 8.34 -4.29
N SER A 74 -14.03 8.70 -3.32
CA SER A 74 -15.36 9.23 -3.63
C SER A 74 -15.17 10.61 -4.26
N GLU A 75 -15.27 10.69 -5.59
CA GLU A 75 -15.61 11.93 -6.32
C GLU A 75 -17.13 11.96 -6.57
#